data_AF-A0A4Q4VZC1-F1
#
_entry.id   AF-A0A4Q4VZC1-F1
#
_cell.length_a   1.000
_cell.length_b   1.000
_cell.length_c   1.000
_cell.angle_alpha   90.00
_cell.angle_beta   90.00
_cell.angle_gamma   90.00
#
_symmetry.space_group_name_H-M   'P 1'
#
loop_
_entity.id
_entity.type
_entity.pdbx_description
1 polymer ?
#
loop_
_entity_poly.entity_id
_entity_poly.type
_entity_poly.pdbx_seq_one_letter_code
_entity_poly.pdbx_strand_id
1 'polypeptide(L)'
;MDYLIYYLTFLVLVLGTALYVTRGRWLHLIPELPFLPDGARDYLYSRLPSSFAGDIEVGLSSANFDLSGNVASGDARAGLDDAAKAEILRIMKKRRLRFDDARRVYMEQRFSANGIAPDGRPRDPKFVSFS
;
A
#
# COMPACT_ATOMS: atom_id res chain seq x y z
N MET A 1 50.83 -1.82 4.07
CA MET A 1 49.61 -1.74 4.90
C MET A 1 48.58 -0.78 4.32
N ASP A 2 48.97 0.19 3.48
CA ASP A 2 48.05 1.20 2.90
C ASP A 2 47.07 0.63 1.88
N TYR A 3 47.47 -0.39 1.11
CA TYR A 3 46.58 -1.07 0.15
C TYR A 3 45.32 -1.64 0.80
N LEU A 4 45.42 -2.11 2.05
CA LEU A 4 44.28 -2.66 2.77
C LEU A 4 43.21 -1.60 3.01
N ILE A 5 43.62 -0.36 3.31
CA ILE A 5 42.69 0.76 3.52
C ILE A 5 42.00 1.11 2.20
N TYR A 6 42.74 1.15 1.07
CA TYR A 6 42.15 1.41 -0.24
C TYR A 6 41.16 0.33 -0.68
N TYR A 7 41.46 -0.95 -0.45
CA TYR A 7 40.52 -2.03 -0.75
C TYR A 7 39.28 -1.99 0.14
N LEU A 8 39.44 -1.65 1.42
CA LEU A 8 38.32 -1.55 2.35
C LEU A 8 37.40 -0.37 2.02
N THR A 9 37.95 0.80 1.70
CA THR A 9 37.14 1.95 1.27
C THR A 9 36.42 1.67 -0.05
N PHE A 10 37.11 1.07 -1.02
CA PHE A 10 36.51 0.67 -2.29
C PHE A 10 35.37 -0.34 -2.09
N LEU A 11 35.57 -1.35 -1.23
CA LEU A 11 34.56 -2.35 -0.92
C LEU A 11 33.32 -1.73 -0.24
N VAL A 12 33.50 -0.80 0.70
CA VAL A 12 32.39 -0.09 1.34
C VAL A 12 31.59 0.73 0.34
N LEU A 13 32.27 1.43 -0.59
CA LEU A 13 31.60 2.21 -1.63
C LEU A 13 30.81 1.31 -2.59
N VAL A 14 31.39 0.19 -3.02
CA VAL A 14 30.72 -0.77 -3.91
C VAL A 14 29.52 -1.43 -3.22
N LEU A 15 29.69 -1.93 -2.00
CA LEU A 15 28.59 -2.55 -1.25
C LEU A 15 27.50 -1.54 -0.91
N GLY A 16 27.86 -0.34 -0.46
CA GLY A 16 26.91 0.74 -0.18
C GLY A 16 26.09 1.13 -1.41
N THR A 17 26.75 1.25 -2.57
CA THR A 17 26.08 1.56 -3.84
C THR A 17 25.17 0.41 -4.27
N ALA A 18 25.62 -0.84 -4.16
CA ALA A 18 24.82 -2.02 -4.48
C ALA A 18 23.60 -2.13 -3.57
N LEU A 19 23.74 -1.88 -2.26
CA LEU A 19 22.63 -1.84 -1.30
C LEU A 19 21.66 -0.71 -1.62
N TYR A 20 22.16 0.48 -2.00
CA TYR A 20 21.31 1.61 -2.36
C TYR A 20 20.49 1.35 -3.63
N VAL A 21 21.10 0.75 -4.67
CA VAL A 21 20.40 0.38 -5.91
C VAL A 21 19.41 -0.76 -5.67
N THR A 22 19.78 -1.75 -4.85
CA THR A 22 18.90 -2.88 -4.54
C THR A 22 17.89 -2.58 -3.44
N ARG A 23 17.87 -1.38 -2.85
CA ARG A 23 17.03 -1.01 -1.70
C ARG A 23 15.56 -1.41 -1.89
N GLY A 24 15.00 -1.19 -3.08
CA GLY A 24 13.59 -1.51 -3.37
C GLY A 24 13.25 -2.99 -3.23
N ARG A 25 14.25 -3.88 -3.38
CA ARG A 25 14.09 -5.33 -3.24
C ARG A 25 14.22 -5.84 -1.81
N TRP A 26 14.85 -5.10 -0.89
CA TRP A 26 15.09 -5.59 0.48
C TRP A 26 14.39 -4.77 1.55
N LEU A 27 13.90 -3.57 1.23
CA LEU A 27 13.18 -2.72 2.19
C LEU A 27 11.95 -3.42 2.81
N HIS A 28 11.33 -4.36 2.10
CA HIS A 28 10.21 -5.15 2.63
C HIS A 28 10.65 -6.29 3.58
N LEU A 29 11.94 -6.65 3.60
CA LEU A 29 12.53 -7.72 4.43
C LEU A 29 13.19 -7.20 5.71
N ILE A 30 13.19 -5.88 5.94
CA ILE A 30 13.72 -5.26 7.16
C ILE A 30 12.53 -4.82 8.03
N PRO A 31 11.86 -5.73 8.74
CA PRO A 31 11.00 -5.32 9.85
C PRO A 31 11.88 -4.84 11.00
N GLU A 32 11.60 -3.62 11.45
CA GLU A 32 11.84 -3.16 12.82
C GLU A 32 13.32 -3.00 13.24
N LEU A 33 13.92 -1.86 12.90
CA LEU A 33 15.18 -1.40 13.51
C LEU A 33 14.87 -0.65 14.82
N PRO A 34 15.25 -1.15 16.01
CA PRO A 34 14.86 -0.58 17.31
C PRO A 34 15.56 0.73 17.71
N PHE A 35 16.44 1.29 16.87
CA PHE A 35 17.26 2.48 17.21
C PHE A 35 16.77 3.80 16.60
N LEU A 36 15.64 3.82 15.89
CA LEU A 36 15.06 5.08 15.42
C LEU A 36 14.13 5.69 16.50
N PRO A 37 14.24 7.00 16.80
CA PRO A 37 13.41 7.66 17.79
C PRO A 37 11.92 7.62 17.42
N ASP A 38 11.08 7.36 18.42
CA ASP A 38 9.66 7.01 18.31
C ASP A 38 8.79 8.01 17.51
N GLY A 39 9.22 9.28 17.39
CA GLY A 39 8.46 10.31 16.64
C GLY A 39 8.57 10.26 15.11
N ALA A 40 9.51 9.50 14.53
CA ALA A 40 9.66 9.40 13.07
C ALA A 40 8.74 8.33 12.44
N ARG A 41 8.11 7.47 13.25
CA ARG A 41 7.41 6.26 12.80
C ARG A 41 5.89 6.35 12.85
N ASP A 42 5.32 7.13 13.76
CA ASP A 42 3.86 7.26 13.90
C ASP A 42 3.18 7.87 12.67
N TYR A 43 3.93 8.51 11.77
CA TYR A 43 3.42 9.01 10.50
C TYR A 43 3.62 8.06 9.31
N LEU A 44 4.40 6.99 9.44
CA LEU A 44 4.85 6.20 8.28
C LEU A 44 4.37 4.75 8.26
N TYR A 45 4.05 4.11 9.40
CA TYR A 45 3.52 2.74 9.39
C TYR A 45 2.54 2.46 10.53
N SER A 46 1.25 2.67 10.29
CA SER A 46 0.21 1.94 11.02
C SER A 46 0.12 0.54 10.41
N ARG A 47 0.40 -0.53 11.18
CA ARG A 47 0.14 -1.90 10.72
C ARG A 47 -1.32 -1.97 10.30
N LEU A 48 -1.57 -2.40 9.05
CA LEU A 48 -2.93 -2.54 8.57
C LEU A 48 -3.63 -3.63 9.37
N PRO A 49 -4.91 -3.42 9.72
CA PRO A 49 -5.68 -4.47 10.34
C PRO A 49 -5.81 -5.66 9.37
N SER A 50 -5.49 -6.84 9.88
CA SER A 50 -5.58 -8.10 9.14
C SER A 50 -6.90 -8.83 9.39
N SER A 51 -7.83 -8.22 10.12
CA SER A 51 -9.12 -8.78 10.49
C SER A 51 -10.26 -7.84 10.11
N PHE A 52 -11.43 -8.40 9.84
CA PHE A 52 -12.64 -7.63 9.56
C PHE A 52 -12.99 -6.65 10.69
N ALA A 53 -12.77 -7.05 11.95
CA ALA A 53 -13.00 -6.19 13.11
C ALA A 53 -12.09 -4.95 13.07
N GLY A 54 -10.80 -5.15 12.80
CA GLY A 54 -9.86 -4.04 12.69
C GLY A 54 -10.15 -3.15 11.47
N ASP A 55 -10.63 -3.71 10.36
CA ASP A 55 -11.06 -2.94 9.18
C ASP A 55 -12.21 -1.99 9.52
N ILE A 56 -13.17 -2.44 10.35
CA ILE A 56 -14.26 -1.60 10.85
C ILE A 56 -13.71 -0.48 11.74
N GLU A 57 -12.78 -0.78 12.64
CA GLU A 57 -12.17 0.20 13.56
C GLU A 57 -11.47 1.34 12.82
N VAL A 58 -10.81 1.05 11.69
CA VAL A 58 -10.16 2.08 10.86
C VAL A 58 -11.11 2.74 9.85
N GLY A 59 -12.40 2.40 9.89
CA GLY A 59 -13.44 3.01 9.06
C GLY A 59 -13.50 2.50 7.63
N LEU A 60 -13.03 1.28 7.35
CA LEU A 60 -13.14 0.60 6.04
C LEU A 60 -14.49 -0.14 5.86
N SER A 61 -15.54 0.33 6.51
CA SER A 61 -16.90 -0.19 6.37
C SER A 61 -17.91 0.93 6.17
N SER A 62 -18.96 0.65 5.40
CA SER A 62 -20.05 1.59 5.08
C SER A 62 -21.37 0.85 4.90
N ALA A 63 -22.47 1.59 4.71
CA ALA A 63 -23.79 1.00 4.47
C ALA A 63 -23.84 0.10 3.22
N ASN A 64 -23.06 0.42 2.19
CA ASN A 64 -22.96 -0.35 0.95
C ASN A 64 -21.88 -1.44 1.02
N PHE A 65 -21.09 -1.48 2.09
CA PHE A 65 -19.99 -2.40 2.30
C PHE A 65 -19.86 -2.70 3.81
N ASP A 66 -20.82 -3.50 4.30
CA ASP A 66 -20.90 -3.88 5.70
C ASP A 66 -20.05 -5.12 5.98
N LEU A 67 -19.16 -5.01 6.97
CA LEU A 67 -18.28 -6.09 7.43
C LEU A 67 -18.79 -6.76 8.71
N SER A 68 -19.87 -6.25 9.31
CA SER A 68 -20.40 -6.74 10.59
C SER A 68 -20.78 -8.23 10.54
N GLY A 69 -21.38 -8.67 9.43
CA GLY A 69 -21.74 -10.07 9.19
C GLY A 69 -20.54 -11.01 9.11
N ASN A 70 -19.42 -10.56 8.52
CA ASN A 70 -18.18 -11.34 8.46
C ASN A 70 -17.57 -11.52 9.84
N VAL A 71 -17.57 -10.46 10.67
CA VAL A 71 -17.11 -10.53 12.06
C VAL A 71 -17.99 -11.49 12.87
N ALA A 72 -19.32 -11.37 12.75
CA ALA A 72 -20.26 -12.22 13.48
C ALA A 72 -20.16 -13.70 13.08
N SER A 73 -19.85 -13.99 11.80
CA SER A 73 -19.69 -15.35 11.29
C SER A 73 -18.33 -15.97 11.58
N GLY A 74 -17.39 -15.22 12.17
CA GLY A 74 -16.01 -15.67 12.39
C GLY A 74 -15.28 -15.97 11.08
N ASP A 75 -15.55 -15.20 10.03
CA ASP A 75 -14.96 -15.42 8.70
C ASP A 75 -13.42 -15.28 8.76
N ALA A 76 -12.72 -16.33 8.32
CA ALA A 76 -11.26 -16.40 8.32
C ALA A 76 -10.61 -15.79 7.06
N ARG A 77 -11.40 -15.29 6.11
CA ARG A 77 -10.87 -14.64 4.90
C ARG A 77 -10.18 -13.32 5.26
N ALA A 78 -9.13 -12.97 4.50
CA ALA A 78 -8.35 -11.74 4.71
C ALA A 78 -9.11 -10.43 4.35
N GLY A 79 -10.24 -10.53 3.64
CA GLY A 79 -11.03 -9.37 3.24
C GLY A 79 -10.40 -8.57 2.09
N LEU A 80 -10.28 -7.25 2.27
CA LEU A 80 -9.63 -6.37 1.29
C LEU A 80 -8.13 -6.66 1.18
N ASP A 81 -7.55 -6.42 0.01
CA ASP A 81 -6.09 -6.47 -0.20
C ASP A 81 -5.37 -5.36 0.59
N ASP A 82 -4.24 -5.69 1.23
CA ASP A 82 -3.52 -4.77 2.10
C ASP A 82 -2.99 -3.53 1.35
N ALA A 83 -2.53 -3.69 0.10
CA ALA A 83 -2.08 -2.55 -0.68
C ALA A 83 -3.26 -1.63 -1.04
N ALA A 84 -4.43 -2.20 -1.34
CA ALA A 84 -5.64 -1.43 -1.57
C ALA A 84 -6.12 -0.69 -0.31
N LYS A 85 -6.13 -1.35 0.85
CA LYS A 85 -6.51 -0.72 2.14
C LYS A 85 -5.64 0.49 2.46
N ALA A 86 -4.31 0.35 2.33
CA ALA A 86 -3.37 1.40 2.65
C ALA A 86 -3.61 2.64 1.77
N GLU A 87 -3.83 2.40 0.48
CA GLU A 87 -4.07 3.47 -0.48
C GLU A 87 -5.43 4.15 -0.28
N ILE A 88 -6.48 3.39 0.03
CA ILE A 88 -7.79 3.94 0.36
C ILE A 88 -7.71 4.81 1.61
N LEU A 89 -7.07 4.34 2.68
CA LEU A 89 -6.86 5.13 3.90
C LEU A 89 -6.06 6.42 3.62
N ARG A 90 -5.05 6.34 2.75
CA ARG A 90 -4.30 7.50 2.29
C ARG A 90 -5.18 8.51 1.55
N ILE A 91 -6.07 8.04 0.66
CA ILE A 91 -7.03 8.90 -0.06
C ILE A 91 -8.03 9.53 0.91
N MET A 92 -8.58 8.76 1.86
CA MET A 92 -9.48 9.24 2.91
C MET A 92 -8.81 10.38 3.70
N LYS A 93 -7.58 10.18 4.17
CA LYS A 93 -6.82 11.19 4.93
C LYS A 93 -6.49 12.42 4.10
N LYS A 94 -6.02 12.24 2.86
CA LYS A 94 -5.57 13.34 1.99
C LYS A 94 -6.73 14.19 1.47
N ARG A 95 -7.84 13.57 1.09
CA ARG A 95 -8.99 14.25 0.46
C ARG A 95 -10.17 14.46 1.40
N ARG A 96 -10.08 13.99 2.66
CA ARG A 96 -11.16 14.01 3.67
C ARG A 96 -12.45 13.39 3.14
N LEU A 97 -12.32 12.26 2.45
CA LEU A 97 -13.44 11.51 1.87
C LEU A 97 -13.86 10.38 2.80
N ARG A 98 -15.14 10.00 2.71
CA ARG A 98 -15.66 8.77 3.35
C ARG A 98 -15.15 7.54 2.59
N PHE A 99 -15.26 6.37 3.21
CA PHE A 99 -14.74 5.12 2.68
C PHE A 99 -15.19 4.82 1.24
N ASP A 100 -16.49 4.90 0.95
CA ASP A 100 -17.00 4.59 -0.40
C ASP A 100 -16.49 5.55 -1.47
N ASP A 101 -16.42 6.84 -1.17
CA ASP A 101 -15.88 7.84 -2.09
C ASP A 101 -14.38 7.62 -2.33
N ALA A 102 -13.63 7.31 -1.28
CA ALA A 102 -12.22 7.00 -1.39
C ALA A 102 -11.98 5.72 -2.20
N ARG A 103 -12.83 4.70 -2.02
CA ARG A 103 -12.80 3.45 -2.79
C ARG A 103 -13.11 3.70 -4.26
N ARG A 104 -14.10 4.55 -4.58
CA ARG A 104 -14.38 4.98 -5.97
C ARG A 104 -13.17 5.65 -6.60
N VAL A 105 -12.58 6.63 -5.90
CA VAL A 105 -11.39 7.35 -6.38
C VAL A 105 -10.20 6.41 -6.58
N TYR A 106 -10.00 5.45 -5.68
CA TYR A 106 -8.98 4.41 -5.82
C TYR A 106 -9.18 3.58 -7.09
N MET A 107 -10.42 3.14 -7.35
CA MET A 107 -10.75 2.37 -8.55
C MET A 107 -10.58 3.18 -9.83
N GLU A 108 -11.02 4.44 -9.86
CA GLU A 108 -10.81 5.35 -11.00
C GLU A 108 -9.32 5.56 -11.31
N GLN A 109 -8.48 5.72 -10.29
CA GLN A 109 -7.02 5.82 -10.46
C GLN A 109 -6.44 4.54 -11.05
N ARG A 110 -6.88 3.37 -10.56
CA ARG A 110 -6.46 2.08 -11.09
C ARG A 110 -6.92 1.91 -12.54
N PHE A 111 -8.14 2.29 -12.88
CA PHE A 111 -8.65 2.27 -14.25
C PHE A 111 -7.81 3.15 -15.17
N SER A 112 -7.57 4.39 -14.78
CA SER A 112 -6.75 5.30 -15.58
C SER A 112 -5.33 4.78 -15.80
N ALA A 113 -4.72 4.16 -14.77
CA ALA A 113 -3.38 3.56 -14.88
C ALA A 113 -3.34 2.36 -15.85
N ASN A 114 -4.48 1.69 -16.06
CA ASN A 114 -4.60 0.53 -16.94
C ASN A 114 -5.30 0.86 -18.27
N GLY A 115 -5.42 2.14 -18.63
CA GLY A 115 -6.04 2.55 -19.90
C GLY A 115 -7.55 2.30 -19.96
N ILE A 116 -8.23 2.26 -18.81
CA ILE A 116 -9.67 2.12 -18.68
C ILE A 116 -10.26 3.49 -18.32
N ALA A 117 -11.37 3.85 -18.94
CA ALA A 117 -12.10 5.07 -18.67
C ALA A 117 -12.92 4.95 -17.35
N PRO A 118 -13.35 6.08 -16.74
CA PRO A 118 -14.08 6.05 -15.47
C PRO A 118 -15.42 5.30 -15.53
N ASP A 119 -15.99 5.14 -16.72
CA ASP A 119 -17.19 4.35 -17.00
C ASP A 119 -16.92 2.83 -17.05
N GLY A 120 -15.66 2.41 -16.85
CA GLY A 120 -15.23 1.01 -16.89
C GLY A 120 -14.92 0.50 -18.31
N ARG A 121 -15.01 1.34 -19.35
CA ARG A 121 -14.71 0.92 -20.72
C ARG A 121 -13.23 1.08 -21.06
N PRO A 122 -12.61 0.17 -21.82
CA PRO A 122 -11.26 0.39 -22.35
C PRO A 122 -11.17 1.67 -23.18
N ARG A 123 -10.05 2.40 -23.07
CA ARG A 123 -9.76 3.58 -23.91
C ARG A 123 -9.12 3.22 -25.25
N ASP A 124 -9.12 1.94 -25.62
CA ASP A 124 -8.58 1.48 -26.89
C ASP A 124 -9.44 2.02 -28.05
N PRO A 125 -8.86 2.72 -29.04
CA PRO A 125 -9.58 3.17 -30.23
C PRO A 125 -10.28 2.05 -31.02
N LYS A 126 -9.81 0.80 -30.86
CA LYS A 126 -10.39 -0.39 -31.50
C LYS A 126 -11.43 -1.08 -30.63
N PHE A 127 -11.73 -0.55 -29.45
CA PHE A 127 -12.74 -1.12 -28.57
C PHE A 127 -14.13 -0.96 -29.20
N VAL A 128 -14.80 -2.10 -29.43
CA VAL A 128 -16.19 -2.16 -29.90
C VAL A 128 -17.03 -2.77 -28.78
N SER A 129 -18.05 -2.04 -28.33
CA SER A 129 -19.04 -2.53 -27.36
C SER A 129 -20.40 -2.66 -28.01
N PHE A 130 -21.14 -3.70 -27.66
CA PHE A 130 -22.55 -3.87 -28.02
C PHE A 130 -23.39 -3.64 -26.76
N SER A 131 -24.38 -2.75 -26.84
CA SER A 131 -25.31 -2.41 -25.75
C SER A 131 -26.74 -2.48 -26.24
#